data_AF-A0A2N3PVI9-F1
#
_entry.id   AF-A0A2N3PVI9-F1
#
_cell.length_a   1.000
_cell.length_b   1.000
_cell.length_c   1.000
_cell.angle_alpha   90.00
_cell.angle_beta   90.00
_cell.angle_gamma   90.00
#
_symmetry.space_group_name_H-M   'P 1'
#
loop_
_entity.id
_entity.type
_entity.pdbx_description
1 polymer ?
#
loop_
_entity_poly.entity_id
_entity_poly.type
_entity_poly.pdbx_seq_one_letter_code
_entity_poly.pdbx_strand_id
1 'polypeptide(L)'
;MALAALPLIPSGAAAQGTLTQPRMQIYAGPLHREYLGCLNCDRYDVNSVWNGYGPYGWDNGYAGASHFAVYRAPHGRYSACDPFAADPPILLDTSGKDYGRLNVSATRADGICGPHGAPSICETLKNMCERNQEPPQ
;
A
#
# COMPACT_ATOMS: atom_id res chain seq x y z
N MET A 1 -12.43 32.92 -62.34
CA MET A 1 -13.09 32.08 -61.33
C MET A 1 -12.01 31.56 -60.40
N ALA A 2 -11.95 32.08 -59.17
CA ALA A 2 -10.89 31.78 -58.21
C ALA A 2 -11.20 30.49 -57.45
N LEU A 3 -10.23 29.57 -57.38
CA LEU A 3 -10.27 28.35 -56.58
C LEU A 3 -10.06 28.71 -55.11
N ALA A 4 -11.05 28.40 -54.26
CA ALA A 4 -10.91 28.50 -52.80
C ALA A 4 -10.31 27.19 -52.26
N ALA A 5 -9.11 27.29 -51.66
CA ALA A 5 -8.50 26.19 -50.92
C ALA A 5 -9.02 26.18 -49.48
N LEU A 6 -9.63 25.07 -49.04
CA LEU A 6 -10.04 24.86 -47.65
C LEU A 6 -8.83 24.46 -46.79
N PRO A 7 -8.68 25.01 -45.57
CA PRO A 7 -7.62 24.59 -44.67
C PRO A 7 -7.97 23.23 -44.04
N LEU A 8 -7.02 22.29 -44.08
CA LEU A 8 -7.06 21.08 -43.25
C LEU A 8 -6.87 21.49 -41.78
N ILE A 9 -7.87 21.24 -40.96
CA ILE A 9 -7.77 21.34 -39.50
C ILE A 9 -7.00 20.09 -39.03
N PRO A 10 -5.84 20.22 -38.36
CA PRO A 10 -5.18 19.06 -37.77
C PRO A 10 -6.06 18.54 -36.63
N SER A 11 -6.49 17.28 -36.77
CA SER A 11 -7.21 16.52 -35.75
C SER A 11 -6.48 16.61 -34.41
N GLY A 12 -7.18 17.05 -33.37
CA GLY A 12 -6.63 17.18 -32.04
C GLY A 12 -5.99 15.89 -31.55
N ALA A 13 -4.69 15.95 -31.23
CA ALA A 13 -4.02 14.92 -30.46
C ALA A 13 -4.64 14.91 -29.06
N ALA A 14 -5.42 13.87 -28.75
CA ALA A 14 -5.86 13.62 -27.39
C ALA A 14 -4.62 13.28 -26.55
N ALA A 15 -4.20 14.21 -25.70
CA ALA A 15 -3.24 13.94 -24.64
C ALA A 15 -3.88 12.92 -23.70
N GLN A 16 -3.46 11.66 -23.81
CA GLN A 16 -3.82 10.62 -22.85
C GLN A 16 -3.12 10.96 -21.55
N GLY A 17 -3.86 11.58 -20.62
CA GLY A 17 -3.38 11.76 -19.25
C GLY A 17 -3.10 10.39 -18.65
N THR A 18 -1.84 10.11 -18.33
CA THR A 18 -1.48 9.00 -17.45
C THR A 18 -2.13 9.28 -16.11
N LEU A 19 -3.20 8.55 -15.79
CA LEU A 19 -3.74 8.51 -14.43
C LEU A 19 -2.72 7.81 -13.55
N THR A 20 -1.73 8.55 -13.04
CA THR A 20 -0.83 8.05 -12.01
C THR A 20 -1.67 7.76 -10.78
N GLN A 21 -1.87 6.48 -10.46
CA GLN A 21 -2.55 6.14 -9.22
C GLN A 21 -1.77 6.72 -8.03
N PRO A 22 -2.46 7.32 -7.05
CA PRO A 22 -1.79 7.87 -5.87
C PRO A 22 -1.03 6.75 -5.14
N ARG A 23 0.23 7.01 -4.78
CA ARG A 23 1.06 6.01 -4.07
C ARG A 23 0.55 5.86 -2.65
N MET A 24 0.20 4.64 -2.27
CA MET A 24 -0.31 4.31 -0.94
C MET A 24 0.87 3.94 -0.03
N GLN A 25 1.12 4.80 0.95
CA GLN A 25 2.22 4.77 1.90
C GLN A 25 1.74 4.22 3.24
N ILE A 26 2.53 3.30 3.80
CA ILE A 26 2.26 2.70 5.10
C ILE A 26 3.10 3.43 6.15
N TYR A 27 2.44 3.86 7.22
CA TYR A 27 3.10 4.46 8.38
C TYR A 27 2.73 3.74 9.66
N ALA A 28 3.66 3.61 10.59
CA ALA A 28 3.46 2.89 11.85
C ALA A 28 4.31 3.44 12.99
N GLY A 29 4.35 2.68 14.08
CA GLY A 29 5.08 3.03 15.29
C GLY A 29 4.45 4.20 16.05
N PRO A 30 5.16 4.74 17.07
CA PRO A 30 4.67 5.84 17.87
C PRO A 30 4.28 7.05 17.00
N LEU A 31 3.02 7.49 17.12
CA LEU A 31 2.46 8.62 16.36
C LEU A 31 2.53 8.45 14.82
N HIS A 32 2.60 7.20 14.33
CA HIS A 32 2.65 6.89 12.88
C HIS A 32 3.80 7.60 12.16
N ARG A 33 4.97 7.73 12.81
CA ARG A 33 6.15 8.43 12.25
C ARG A 33 7.11 7.52 11.50
N GLU A 34 6.93 6.21 11.58
CA GLU A 34 7.79 5.26 10.91
C GLU A 34 7.24 4.91 9.54
N TYR A 35 8.00 5.20 8.49
CA TYR A 35 7.63 4.80 7.14
C TYR A 35 7.93 3.31 6.94
N LEU A 36 6.94 2.56 6.47
CA LEU A 36 7.04 1.13 6.22
C LEU A 36 7.00 0.78 4.73
N GLY A 37 6.87 1.74 3.83
CA GLY A 37 6.91 1.47 2.38
C GLY A 37 5.59 1.76 1.68
N CYS A 38 5.49 1.26 0.46
CA CYS A 38 4.41 1.54 -0.48
C CYS A 38 3.66 0.27 -0.84
N LEU A 39 2.36 0.26 -0.61
CA LEU A 39 1.49 -0.89 -0.79
C LEU A 39 1.10 -1.14 -2.25
N ASN A 40 1.01 -0.11 -3.09
CA ASN A 40 0.61 -0.25 -4.50
C ASN A 40 1.75 0.00 -5.48
N CYS A 41 2.99 -0.01 -5.01
CA CYS A 41 4.16 0.19 -5.84
C CYS A 41 4.61 -1.09 -6.52
N ASP A 42 5.23 -0.95 -7.69
CA ASP A 42 5.81 -2.07 -8.44
C ASP A 42 6.82 -2.85 -7.58
N ARG A 43 6.91 -4.18 -7.78
CA ARG A 43 7.78 -5.07 -6.99
C ARG A 43 9.29 -4.76 -7.09
N TYR A 44 9.70 -3.98 -8.07
CA TYR A 44 11.09 -3.53 -8.26
C TYR A 44 11.33 -2.11 -7.72
N ASP A 45 10.28 -1.39 -7.29
CA ASP A 45 10.42 -0.10 -6.62
C ASP A 45 11.11 -0.29 -5.26
N VAL A 46 12.08 0.56 -4.95
CA VAL A 46 12.86 0.50 -3.71
C VAL A 46 12.01 0.66 -2.45
N ASN A 47 10.88 1.36 -2.57
CA ASN A 47 9.94 1.60 -1.48
C ASN A 47 8.80 0.58 -1.45
N SER A 48 8.74 -0.38 -2.38
CA SER A 48 7.64 -1.34 -2.44
C SER A 48 7.71 -2.38 -1.34
N VAL A 49 6.58 -2.63 -0.69
CA VAL A 49 6.46 -3.75 0.26
C VAL A 49 6.54 -5.11 -0.41
N TRP A 50 6.43 -5.16 -1.74
CA TRP A 50 6.56 -6.37 -2.55
C TRP A 50 7.99 -6.64 -3.01
N ASN A 51 8.91 -5.71 -2.75
CA ASN A 51 10.32 -5.86 -3.10
C ASN A 51 11.04 -6.63 -2.00
N GLY A 52 11.09 -7.96 -2.11
CA GLY A 52 11.77 -8.83 -1.13
C GLY A 52 13.27 -8.60 -0.97
N TYR A 53 13.90 -7.87 -1.90
CA TYR A 53 15.31 -7.46 -1.81
C TYR A 53 15.48 -6.02 -1.32
N GLY A 54 14.39 -5.26 -1.24
CA GLY A 54 14.36 -3.86 -0.82
C GLY A 54 14.16 -3.71 0.69
N PRO A 55 14.58 -2.59 1.29
CA PRO A 55 14.55 -2.40 2.75
C PRO A 55 13.14 -2.46 3.36
N TYR A 56 12.10 -2.20 2.54
CA TYR A 56 10.70 -2.23 2.95
C TYR A 56 9.96 -3.50 2.51
N GLY A 57 10.65 -4.49 1.96
CA GLY A 57 10.01 -5.75 1.60
C GLY A 57 9.35 -6.40 2.81
N TRP A 58 8.06 -6.71 2.70
CA TRP A 58 7.29 -7.39 3.73
C TRP A 58 7.97 -8.69 4.15
N ASP A 59 8.47 -9.45 3.17
CA ASP A 59 9.18 -10.71 3.34
C ASP A 59 10.72 -10.57 3.31
N ASN A 60 11.26 -9.35 3.44
CA ASN A 60 12.72 -9.17 3.44
C ASN A 60 13.34 -9.87 4.67
N GLY A 61 14.12 -10.92 4.41
CA GLY A 61 14.85 -11.72 5.40
C GLY A 61 16.34 -11.36 5.55
N TYR A 62 16.84 -10.37 4.81
CA TYR A 62 18.26 -9.95 4.85
C TYR A 62 18.63 -9.13 6.11
N ALA A 63 17.64 -8.71 6.90
CA ALA A 63 17.87 -8.08 8.20
C ALA A 63 17.59 -9.08 9.34
N GLY A 64 18.53 -9.25 10.27
CA GLY A 64 18.41 -10.17 11.42
C GLY A 64 17.18 -9.94 12.31
N ALA A 65 16.52 -8.77 12.16
CA ALA A 65 15.10 -8.58 12.41
C ALA A 65 14.55 -7.76 11.23
N SER A 66 13.64 -8.33 10.45
CA SER A 66 12.97 -7.59 9.36
C SER A 66 12.38 -6.29 9.89
N HIS A 67 12.49 -5.19 9.14
CA HIS A 67 11.87 -3.88 9.46
C HIS A 67 10.36 -4.02 9.73
N PHE A 68 9.74 -5.04 9.12
CA PHE A 68 8.33 -5.35 9.29
C PHE A 68 8.01 -6.33 10.44
N ALA A 69 9.00 -6.92 11.11
CA ALA A 69 8.79 -8.02 12.04
C ALA A 69 7.74 -7.70 13.13
N VAL A 70 7.85 -6.54 13.76
CA VAL A 70 6.89 -6.10 14.80
C VAL A 70 5.51 -5.72 14.24
N TYR A 71 5.46 -5.31 12.97
CA TYR A 71 4.26 -4.87 12.27
C TYR A 71 3.49 -6.01 11.63
N ARG A 72 4.09 -7.21 11.56
CA ARG A 72 3.48 -8.42 11.01
C ARG A 72 3.38 -9.57 12.02
N ALA A 73 3.79 -9.33 13.27
CA ALA A 73 3.74 -10.32 14.34
C ALA A 73 2.29 -10.80 14.57
N PRO A 74 2.04 -12.08 14.90
CA PRO A 74 0.69 -12.56 15.19
C PRO A 74 0.01 -11.83 16.35
N HIS A 75 0.81 -11.32 17.28
CA HIS A 75 0.37 -10.51 18.41
C HIS A 75 1.29 -9.30 18.57
N GLY A 76 0.70 -8.13 18.79
CA GLY A 76 1.50 -6.93 19.05
C GLY A 76 0.72 -5.64 18.93
N ARG A 77 1.12 -4.64 19.73
CA ARG A 77 0.51 -3.30 19.74
C ARG A 77 0.39 -2.70 18.34
N TYR A 78 1.43 -2.85 17.52
CA TYR A 78 1.54 -2.24 16.21
C TYR A 78 1.28 -3.22 15.06
N SER A 79 0.79 -4.44 15.33
CA SER A 79 0.66 -5.44 14.29
C SER A 79 -0.52 -5.17 13.37
N ALA A 80 -0.28 -5.28 12.06
CA ALA A 80 -1.32 -5.33 11.05
C ALA A 80 -2.06 -6.69 11.04
N CYS A 81 -1.42 -7.75 11.54
CA CYS A 81 -1.91 -9.13 11.55
C CYS A 81 -2.56 -9.56 12.87
N ASP A 82 -2.47 -8.75 13.93
CA ASP A 82 -3.20 -8.97 15.18
C ASP A 82 -4.55 -8.24 15.13
N PRO A 83 -5.71 -8.94 15.11
CA PRO A 83 -7.02 -8.30 15.07
C PRO A 83 -7.34 -7.45 16.32
N PHE A 84 -6.54 -7.57 17.38
CA PHE A 84 -6.68 -6.82 18.63
C PHE A 84 -5.56 -5.79 18.83
N ALA A 85 -4.73 -5.52 17.82
CA ALA A 85 -3.69 -4.49 17.88
C ALA A 85 -4.28 -3.14 18.31
N ALA A 86 -3.67 -2.51 19.31
CA ALA A 86 -4.14 -1.24 19.84
C ALA A 86 -3.82 -0.06 18.91
N ASP A 87 -2.71 -0.14 18.19
CA ASP A 87 -2.15 0.97 17.40
C ASP A 87 -1.60 0.47 16.05
N PRO A 88 -2.43 -0.15 15.19
CA PRO A 88 -1.98 -0.69 13.92
C PRO A 88 -1.46 0.39 12.95
N PRO A 89 -0.73 -0.01 11.89
CA PRO A 89 -0.27 0.93 10.86
C PRO A 89 -1.44 1.65 10.18
N ILE A 90 -1.15 2.80 9.57
CA ILE A 90 -2.09 3.61 8.80
C ILE A 90 -1.68 3.62 7.32
N LEU A 91 -2.67 3.64 6.44
CA LEU A 91 -2.46 3.75 5.00
C LEU A 91 -2.86 5.15 4.54
N LEU A 92 -1.88 5.91 4.06
CA LEU A 92 -2.07 7.25 3.51
C LEU A 92 -1.72 7.25 2.03
N ASP A 93 -2.25 8.17 1.24
CA ASP A 93 -1.62 8.49 -0.04
C ASP A 93 -0.64 9.67 0.05
N THR A 94 0.06 9.94 -1.05
CA THR A 94 1.00 11.07 -1.17
C THR A 94 0.37 12.45 -1.00
N SER A 95 -0.96 12.58 -1.08
CA SER A 95 -1.68 13.83 -0.78
C SER A 95 -2.10 13.93 0.69
N GLY A 96 -1.85 12.89 1.49
CA GLY A 96 -2.26 12.80 2.89
C GLY A 96 -3.68 12.26 3.07
N LYS A 97 -4.33 11.73 2.03
CA LYS A 97 -5.63 11.08 2.17
C LYS A 97 -5.49 9.81 2.99
N ASP A 98 -6.31 9.68 4.02
CA ASP A 98 -6.36 8.51 4.90
C ASP A 98 -7.31 7.44 4.33
N TYR A 99 -6.81 6.19 4.25
CA TYR A 99 -7.55 5.00 3.82
C TYR A 99 -7.92 4.08 5.00
N GLY A 100 -7.51 4.42 6.21
CA GLY A 100 -7.77 3.70 7.44
C GLY A 100 -6.57 2.91 7.95
N ARG A 101 -6.80 2.20 9.05
CA ARG A 101 -5.82 1.32 9.67
C ARG A 101 -5.60 0.07 8.84
N LEU A 102 -4.34 -0.23 8.57
CA LEU A 102 -3.92 -1.50 8.00
C LEU A 102 -3.96 -2.57 9.10
N ASN A 103 -5.13 -3.17 9.30
CA ASN A 103 -5.36 -4.20 10.31
C ASN A 103 -6.38 -5.24 9.83
N VAL A 104 -6.15 -6.52 10.16
CA VAL A 104 -7.00 -7.65 9.74
C VAL A 104 -8.34 -7.75 10.47
N SER A 105 -8.58 -6.95 11.52
CA SER A 105 -9.82 -7.02 12.28
C SER A 105 -11.05 -6.67 11.43
N ALA A 106 -12.03 -7.57 11.46
CA ALA A 106 -13.30 -7.41 10.73
C ALA A 106 -14.28 -6.43 11.40
N THR A 107 -14.04 -6.07 12.67
CA THR A 107 -14.98 -5.29 13.49
C THR A 107 -14.48 -3.90 13.85
N ARG A 108 -13.21 -3.59 13.56
CA ARG A 108 -12.65 -2.25 13.76
C ARG A 108 -13.26 -1.28 12.76
N ALA A 109 -13.99 -0.28 13.25
CA ALA A 109 -14.64 0.72 12.40
C ALA A 109 -13.65 1.58 11.60
N ASP A 110 -12.43 1.77 12.12
CA ASP A 110 -11.34 2.52 11.48
C ASP A 110 -10.41 1.66 10.61
N GLY A 111 -10.68 0.36 10.50
CA GLY A 111 -9.82 -0.61 9.82
C GLY A 111 -10.17 -0.84 8.36
N ILE A 112 -9.14 -1.14 7.55
CA ILE A 112 -9.27 -1.50 6.13
C ILE A 112 -10.08 -2.81 5.95
N CYS A 113 -10.02 -3.73 6.91
CA CYS A 113 -10.84 -4.94 6.92
C CYS A 113 -12.18 -4.78 7.66
N GLY A 114 -12.47 -3.57 8.19
CA GLY A 114 -13.68 -3.29 8.95
C GLY A 114 -14.93 -3.08 8.09
N PRO A 115 -16.09 -2.79 8.72
CA PRO A 115 -17.38 -2.65 8.05
C PRO A 115 -17.45 -1.57 6.95
N HIS A 116 -16.57 -0.56 7.02
CA HIS A 116 -16.49 0.55 6.07
C HIS A 116 -15.14 0.60 5.33
N GLY A 117 -14.37 -0.49 5.41
CA GLY A 117 -13.02 -0.56 4.86
C GLY A 117 -12.98 -0.72 3.34
N ALA A 118 -11.80 -1.08 2.84
CA ALA A 118 -11.53 -1.27 1.43
C ALA A 118 -11.30 -2.77 1.13
N PRO A 119 -12.30 -3.50 0.57
CA PRO A 119 -12.24 -4.95 0.45
C PRO A 119 -11.00 -5.49 -0.29
N SER A 120 -10.61 -4.85 -1.39
CA SER A 120 -9.43 -5.26 -2.17
C SER A 120 -8.12 -5.08 -1.40
N ILE A 121 -8.03 -4.02 -0.60
CA ILE A 121 -6.85 -3.75 0.25
C ILE A 121 -6.85 -4.71 1.45
N CYS A 122 -8.03 -5.04 2.00
CA CYS A 122 -8.14 -6.04 3.06
C CYS A 122 -7.69 -7.43 2.60
N GLU A 123 -8.10 -7.85 1.40
CA GLU A 123 -7.66 -9.12 0.80
C GLU A 123 -6.13 -9.13 0.63
N THR A 124 -5.56 -8.04 0.12
CA THR A 124 -4.12 -7.86 0.01
C THR A 124 -3.43 -8.01 1.37
N LEU A 125 -3.95 -7.36 2.42
CA LEU A 125 -3.41 -7.45 3.78
C LEU A 125 -3.50 -8.87 4.36
N LYS A 126 -4.62 -9.57 4.16
CA LYS A 126 -4.77 -10.95 4.63
C LYS A 126 -3.73 -11.87 4.00
N ASN A 127 -3.54 -11.77 2.69
CA ASN A 127 -2.51 -12.53 1.97
C ASN A 127 -1.10 -12.21 2.49
N MET A 128 -0.81 -10.95 2.83
CA MET A 128 0.45 -10.56 3.46
C MET A 128 0.63 -11.24 4.82
N CYS A 129 -0.42 -11.27 5.65
CA CYS A 129 -0.36 -11.89 6.98
C CYS A 129 -0.23 -13.41 6.95
N GLU A 130 -0.78 -14.08 5.95
CA GLU A 130 -0.69 -15.54 5.77
C GLU A 130 0.73 -16.00 5.40
N ARG A 131 1.47 -15.19 4.62
CA ARG A 131 2.88 -15.46 4.26
C ARG A 131 3.83 -15.56 5.45
N ASN A 132 3.47 -15.00 6.59
CA ASN A 132 4.28 -15.07 7.81
C ASN A 132 4.22 -16.42 8.52
N GLN A 133 3.43 -17.37 8.02
CA GLN A 133 3.28 -18.71 8.60
C GLN A 133 4.09 -19.79 7.87
N GLU A 134 4.76 -19.45 6.77
CA GLU A 134 5.57 -20.40 6.03
C GLU A 134 6.98 -20.51 6.65
N PRO A 135 7.48 -21.72 6.95
CA PRO A 135 8.85 -21.89 7.42
C PRO A 135 9.83 -21.33 6.38
N PRO A 136 10.97 -20.76 6.79
CA PRO A 136 12.02 -20.39 5.84
C PRO A 136 12.39 -21.64 5.02
N GLN A 137 12.30 -21.53 3.69
CA GLN A 137 12.79 -22.55 2.76
C GLN A 137 14.32 -22.57 2.74
#